data_AF-A0A2I0QD58-F1
#
_entry.id   AF-A0A2I0QD58-F1
#
_cell.length_a   1.000
_cell.length_b   1.000
_cell.length_c   1.000
_cell.angle_alpha   90.00
_cell.angle_beta   90.00
_cell.angle_gamma   90.00
#
_symmetry.space_group_name_H-M   'P 1'
#
loop_
_entity.id
_entity.type
_entity.pdbx_description
1 polymer ?
#
loop_
_entity_poly.entity_id
_entity_poly.type
_entity_poly.pdbx_seq_one_letter_code
_entity_poly.pdbx_strand_id
1 'polypeptide(L)'
;MAIIIVIALSTLVCLAYAEDTTQAPPQGPPGGGDISGMVKNLTEKGFDVSKIQAAIDSGDKETAKTLLDAFFTEHPEAKPDRPVMDADHMKTMVQDLASKGNDVSKIQTAIDSGDTTSAQKLLDSFLNEHPDARPTHPAQGEKPAQ
;
A
#
# COMPACT_ATOMS: atom_id res chain seq x y z
N MET A 1 15.85 40.84 55.55
CA MET A 1 14.56 41.47 55.91
C MET A 1 13.95 42.07 54.65
N ALA A 2 12.63 41.89 54.50
CA ALA A 2 11.70 42.48 53.52
C ALA A 2 11.57 41.83 52.13
N ILE A 3 10.43 41.14 51.99
CA ILE A 3 9.73 40.61 50.82
C ILE A 3 9.05 41.76 50.06
N ILE A 4 9.10 41.77 48.72
CA ILE A 4 7.99 42.32 47.91
C ILE A 4 7.70 41.37 46.76
N ILE A 5 6.50 40.80 46.84
CA ILE A 5 5.77 40.02 45.84
C ILE A 5 5.18 40.98 44.82
N VAL A 6 5.40 40.74 43.53
CA VAL A 6 4.43 41.13 42.49
C VAL A 6 4.28 39.95 41.52
N ILE A 7 3.09 39.36 41.60
CA ILE A 7 2.58 38.30 40.75
C ILE A 7 2.05 38.94 39.46
N ALA A 8 2.47 38.42 38.31
CA ALA A 8 1.73 38.48 37.06
C ALA A 8 2.14 37.23 36.24
N LEU A 9 1.46 36.10 36.44
CA LEU A 9 0.41 35.63 35.52
C LEU A 9 0.84 35.71 34.04
N SER A 10 1.57 34.70 33.60
CA SER A 10 1.45 34.16 32.25
C SER A 10 1.57 32.65 32.35
N THR A 11 0.42 32.05 32.65
CA THR A 11 0.01 30.71 32.21
C THR A 11 0.38 30.54 30.73
N LEU A 12 0.81 29.42 30.19
CA LEU A 12 0.29 28.07 30.36
C LEU A 12 1.19 27.19 29.46
N VAL A 13 1.66 26.06 29.98
CA VAL A 13 2.20 24.86 29.29
C VAL A 13 3.41 24.39 30.07
N CYS A 14 3.15 23.52 31.04
CA CYS A 14 4.01 22.39 31.44
C CYS A 14 3.22 21.57 32.47
N LEU A 15 2.05 21.08 32.05
CA LEU A 15 1.44 19.85 32.56
C LEU A 15 1.36 18.93 31.33
N ALA A 16 1.73 17.67 31.35
CA ALA A 16 2.20 16.81 32.40
C ALA A 16 3.02 15.71 31.71
N TYR A 17 4.05 15.22 32.38
CA TYR A 17 4.55 13.87 32.13
C TYR A 17 3.38 12.92 32.42
N ALA A 18 2.79 12.36 31.37
CA ALA A 18 2.06 11.11 31.44
C ALA A 18 2.91 10.10 30.66
N GLU A 19 3.84 9.46 31.38
CA GLU A 19 4.15 8.07 31.09
C GLU A 19 2.87 7.28 31.39
N ASP A 20 2.05 7.07 30.37
CA ASP A 20 1.01 6.04 30.41
C ASP A 20 1.10 5.27 29.10
N THR A 21 1.47 4.01 29.28
CA THR A 21 1.60 2.93 28.30
C THR A 21 0.38 2.85 27.39
N THR A 22 0.34 3.63 26.31
CA THR A 22 -0.56 3.33 25.19
C THR A 22 0.21 2.41 24.25
N GLN A 23 0.17 1.13 24.61
CA GLN A 23 0.42 -0.01 23.75
C GLN A 23 0.01 0.34 22.31
N ALA A 24 0.96 0.31 21.36
CA ALA A 24 0.61 0.35 19.95
C ALA A 24 -0.54 -0.65 19.73
N PRO A 25 -1.63 -0.26 19.05
CA PRO A 25 -2.75 -1.16 18.81
C PRO A 25 -2.18 -2.46 18.25
N PRO A 26 -2.67 -3.63 18.72
CA PRO A 26 -2.10 -4.93 18.37
C PRO A 26 -1.93 -4.98 16.85
N GLN A 27 -0.68 -5.09 16.42
CA GLN A 27 -0.31 -5.23 15.02
C GLN A 27 -1.18 -6.34 14.45
N GLY A 28 -2.15 -5.96 13.62
CA GLY A 28 -3.02 -6.89 12.93
C GLY A 28 -2.17 -7.88 12.12
N PRO A 29 -2.72 -9.05 11.79
CA PRO A 29 -1.97 -10.10 11.12
C PRO A 29 -1.35 -9.57 9.82
N PRO A 30 -0.10 -9.97 9.48
CA PRO A 30 0.60 -9.48 8.31
C PRO A 30 -0.03 -10.11 7.06
N GLY A 31 -1.02 -9.45 6.46
CA GLY A 31 -1.68 -10.07 5.32
C GLY A 31 -2.81 -9.32 4.63
N GLY A 32 -3.00 -8.01 4.86
CA GLY A 32 -4.11 -7.29 4.26
C GLY A 32 -3.96 -5.77 4.22
N GLY A 33 -3.04 -5.25 3.41
CA GLY A 33 -3.12 -3.89 2.85
C GLY A 33 -3.33 -2.72 3.82
N ASP A 34 -2.73 -2.75 5.01
CA ASP A 34 -2.81 -1.63 5.94
C ASP A 34 -1.98 -0.44 5.42
N ILE A 35 -2.62 0.73 5.26
CA ILE A 35 -1.94 2.00 4.90
C ILE A 35 -0.77 2.26 5.85
N SER A 36 -0.91 1.88 7.12
CA SER A 36 0.15 1.97 8.14
C SER A 36 1.39 1.12 7.81
N GLY A 37 1.20 -0.10 7.29
CA GLY A 37 2.31 -0.95 6.84
C GLY A 37 3.02 -0.36 5.61
N MET A 38 2.26 0.22 4.69
CA MET A 38 2.82 0.92 3.52
C MET A 38 3.63 2.16 3.93
N VAL A 39 3.08 2.99 4.81
CA VAL A 39 3.75 4.20 5.33
C VAL A 39 5.04 3.83 6.05
N LYS A 40 5.06 2.76 6.86
CA LYS A 40 6.30 2.27 7.48
C LYS A 40 7.37 1.91 6.43
N ASN A 41 7.01 1.15 5.39
CA ASN A 41 7.94 0.80 4.32
C ASN A 41 8.47 2.04 3.57
N LEU A 42 7.62 3.05 3.37
CA LEU A 42 8.00 4.31 2.73
C LEU A 42 8.98 5.11 3.59
N THR A 43 8.74 5.20 4.90
CA THR A 43 9.67 5.82 5.86
C THR A 43 11.04 5.12 5.85
N GLU A 44 11.06 3.79 5.85
CA GLU A 44 12.29 2.99 5.79
C GLU A 44 13.08 3.22 4.48
N LYS A 45 12.38 3.51 3.38
CA LYS A 45 12.97 3.92 2.10
C LYS A 45 13.44 5.39 2.08
N GLY A 46 13.21 6.14 3.16
CA GLY A 46 13.64 7.54 3.30
C GLY A 46 12.65 8.56 2.75
N PHE A 47 11.42 8.17 2.44
CA PHE A 47 10.38 9.12 2.01
C PHE A 47 9.75 9.84 3.21
N ASP A 48 9.45 11.12 3.04
CA ASP A 48 8.65 11.86 4.02
C ASP A 48 7.16 11.55 3.83
N VAL A 49 6.64 10.75 4.77
CA VAL A 49 5.24 10.33 4.81
C VAL A 49 4.53 10.86 6.06
N SER A 50 5.10 11.86 6.72
CA SER A 50 4.61 12.40 8.00
C SER A 50 3.15 12.85 7.95
N LYS A 51 2.71 13.40 6.81
CA LYS A 51 1.31 13.82 6.60
C LYS A 51 0.35 12.64 6.49
N ILE A 52 0.79 11.56 5.86
CA ILE A 52 -0.01 10.32 5.73
C ILE A 52 -0.10 9.64 7.09
N GLN A 53 1.01 9.58 7.84
CA GLN A 53 1.05 9.05 9.20
C GLN A 53 0.12 9.83 10.15
N ALA A 54 0.14 11.16 10.11
CA ALA A 54 -0.76 11.98 10.93
C ALA A 54 -2.25 11.72 10.65
N ALA A 55 -2.62 11.47 9.39
CA ALA A 55 -3.99 11.10 9.03
C ALA A 55 -4.36 9.68 9.49
N ILE A 56 -3.41 8.74 9.47
CA ILE A 56 -3.61 7.41 10.06
C ILE A 56 -3.82 7.51 11.57
N ASP A 57 -2.98 8.28 12.25
CA ASP A 57 -3.00 8.43 13.72
C ASP A 57 -4.27 9.13 14.21
N SER A 58 -4.83 10.06 13.40
CA SER A 58 -6.13 10.68 13.68
C SER A 58 -7.33 9.78 13.36
N GLY A 59 -7.11 8.61 12.74
CA GLY A 59 -8.16 7.71 12.28
C GLY A 59 -8.85 8.15 10.98
N ASP A 60 -8.36 9.21 10.33
CA ASP A 60 -8.89 9.71 9.06
C ASP A 60 -8.38 8.89 7.87
N LYS A 61 -9.04 7.76 7.65
CA LYS A 61 -8.71 6.80 6.60
C LYS A 61 -8.90 7.36 5.18
N GLU A 62 -9.88 8.24 4.98
CA GLU A 62 -10.13 8.84 3.66
C GLU A 62 -9.01 9.81 3.29
N THR A 63 -8.65 10.71 4.20
CA THR A 63 -7.51 11.62 4.00
C THR A 63 -6.21 10.86 3.85
N ALA A 64 -5.96 9.83 4.68
CA ALA A 64 -4.77 9.00 4.56
C ALA A 64 -4.67 8.33 3.18
N LYS A 65 -5.78 7.82 2.65
CA LYS A 65 -5.83 7.22 1.31
C LYS A 65 -5.57 8.24 0.21
N THR A 66 -6.20 9.41 0.27
CA THR A 66 -5.99 10.48 -0.71
C THR A 66 -4.55 10.98 -0.72
N LEU A 67 -3.96 11.18 0.47
CA LEU A 67 -2.56 11.59 0.59
C LEU A 67 -1.60 10.51 0.07
N LEU A 68 -1.89 9.24 0.34
CA LEU A 68 -1.09 8.12 -0.18
C LEU A 68 -1.17 8.00 -1.70
N ASP A 69 -2.35 8.20 -2.29
CA ASP A 69 -2.53 8.17 -3.75
C ASP A 69 -1.81 9.34 -4.45
N ALA A 70 -1.92 10.55 -3.90
CA ALA A 70 -1.18 11.71 -4.36
C ALA A 70 0.33 11.47 -4.28
N PHE A 71 0.80 10.91 -3.15
CA PHE A 71 2.19 10.56 -2.94
C PHE A 71 2.70 9.57 -4.00
N PHE A 72 1.95 8.52 -4.33
CA PHE A 72 2.34 7.56 -5.38
C PHE A 72 2.22 8.10 -6.81
N THR A 73 1.48 9.19 -7.00
CA THR A 73 1.43 9.91 -8.27
C THR A 73 2.70 10.75 -8.45
N GLU A 74 3.18 11.40 -7.38
CA GLU A 74 4.43 12.18 -7.38
C GLU A 74 5.67 11.29 -7.33
N HIS A 75 5.59 10.16 -6.64
CA HIS A 75 6.66 9.19 -6.43
C HIS A 75 6.26 7.79 -6.95
N PRO A 76 6.18 7.60 -8.28
CA PRO A 76 5.84 6.31 -8.87
C PRO A 76 6.83 5.21 -8.48
N GLU A 77 8.09 5.56 -8.22
CA GLU A 77 9.16 4.66 -7.74
C GLU A 77 8.94 4.16 -6.31
N ALA A 78 8.13 4.86 -5.53
CA ALA A 78 7.82 4.49 -4.15
C ALA A 78 6.73 3.42 -4.07
N LYS A 79 6.00 3.17 -5.16
CA LYS A 79 4.96 2.14 -5.21
C LYS A 79 5.55 0.80 -4.80
N PRO A 80 4.88 0.05 -3.89
CA PRO A 80 5.37 -1.25 -3.49
C PRO A 80 5.41 -2.17 -4.70
N ASP A 81 6.52 -2.89 -4.86
CA ASP A 81 6.60 -3.97 -5.83
C ASP A 81 5.52 -4.99 -5.50
N ARG A 82 4.76 -5.39 -6.52
CA ARG A 82 3.80 -6.47 -6.33
C ARG A 82 4.58 -7.75 -6.00
N PRO A 83 4.11 -8.55 -5.03
CA PRO A 83 4.71 -9.85 -4.78
C PRO A 83 4.75 -10.65 -6.09
N VAL A 84 5.82 -11.42 -6.26
CA VAL A 84 5.97 -12.23 -7.46
C VAL A 84 4.85 -13.26 -7.47
N MET A 85 4.03 -13.26 -8.53
CA MET A 85 2.96 -14.21 -8.76
C MET A 85 3.56 -15.60 -8.94
N ASP A 86 2.87 -16.60 -8.41
CA ASP A 86 3.26 -17.98 -8.61
C ASP A 86 3.20 -18.35 -10.11
N ALA A 87 4.12 -19.21 -10.54
CA ALA A 87 4.27 -19.55 -11.96
C ALA A 87 3.02 -20.23 -12.54
N ASP A 88 2.31 -21.03 -11.75
CA ASP A 88 1.13 -21.77 -12.17
C ASP A 88 -0.07 -20.84 -12.42
N HIS A 89 -0.30 -19.89 -11.53
CA HIS A 89 -1.31 -18.87 -11.69
C HIS A 89 -0.98 -17.98 -12.90
N MET A 90 0.28 -17.55 -13.03
CA MET A 90 0.70 -16.74 -14.17
C MET A 90 0.52 -17.49 -15.50
N LYS A 91 0.82 -18.80 -15.54
CA LYS A 91 0.59 -19.65 -16.71
C LYS A 91 -0.90 -19.74 -17.06
N THR A 92 -1.76 -19.87 -16.06
CA THR A 92 -3.22 -19.90 -16.26
C THR A 92 -3.71 -18.60 -16.90
N MET A 93 -3.24 -17.45 -16.43
CA MET A 93 -3.59 -16.15 -17.03
C MET A 93 -3.06 -16.01 -18.46
N VAL A 94 -1.81 -16.41 -18.70
CA VAL A 94 -1.19 -16.38 -20.03
C VAL A 94 -1.94 -17.26 -21.03
N GLN A 95 -2.45 -18.41 -20.60
CA GLN A 95 -3.29 -19.29 -21.43
C GLN A 95 -4.64 -18.67 -21.78
N ASP A 96 -5.29 -18.00 -20.83
CA ASP A 96 -6.53 -17.24 -21.11
C ASP A 96 -6.28 -16.11 -22.11
N LEU A 97 -5.20 -15.35 -21.92
CA LEU A 97 -4.77 -14.29 -22.84
C LEU A 97 -4.49 -14.84 -24.25
N ALA A 98 -3.77 -15.95 -24.36
CA ALA A 98 -3.51 -16.63 -25.63
C ALA A 98 -4.80 -17.09 -26.32
N SER A 99 -5.76 -17.63 -25.56
CA SER A 99 -7.04 -18.12 -26.07
C SER A 99 -7.91 -17.00 -26.62
N LYS A 100 -7.71 -15.77 -26.13
CA LYS A 100 -8.33 -14.54 -26.64
C LYS A 100 -7.63 -13.95 -27.87
N GLY A 101 -6.58 -14.61 -28.36
CA GLY A 101 -5.83 -14.20 -29.56
C GLY A 101 -4.70 -13.21 -29.30
N ASN A 102 -4.29 -13.01 -28.04
CA ASN A 102 -3.17 -12.13 -27.71
C ASN A 102 -1.82 -12.82 -27.92
N ASP A 103 -0.82 -12.08 -28.38
CA ASP A 103 0.56 -12.59 -28.44
C ASP A 103 1.21 -12.52 -27.06
N VAL A 104 1.30 -13.69 -26.43
CA VAL A 104 1.92 -13.87 -25.11
C VAL A 104 3.23 -14.65 -25.18
N SER A 105 3.80 -14.84 -26.37
CA SER A 105 4.95 -15.72 -26.59
C SER A 105 6.16 -15.35 -25.73
N LYS A 106 6.40 -14.05 -25.54
CA LYS A 106 7.49 -13.55 -24.68
C LYS A 106 7.26 -13.84 -23.20
N ILE A 107 6.01 -13.72 -22.74
CA ILE A 107 5.64 -14.01 -21.35
C ILE A 107 5.77 -15.52 -21.12
N GLN A 108 5.24 -16.35 -22.01
CA GLN A 108 5.34 -17.81 -21.92
C GLN A 108 6.79 -18.29 -21.89
N THR A 109 7.66 -17.71 -22.73
CA THR A 109 9.09 -18.04 -22.73
C THR A 109 9.75 -17.72 -21.38
N ALA A 110 9.43 -16.58 -20.78
CA ALA A 110 9.96 -16.21 -19.47
C ALA A 110 9.48 -17.19 -18.37
N ILE A 111 8.20 -17.60 -18.41
CA ILE A 111 7.65 -18.62 -17.51
C ILE A 111 8.39 -19.96 -17.67
N ASP A 112 8.55 -20.43 -18.91
CA ASP A 112 9.18 -21.71 -19.21
C ASP A 112 10.67 -21.73 -18.83
N SER A 113 11.33 -20.57 -18.85
CA SER A 113 12.70 -20.40 -18.35
C SER A 113 12.83 -20.35 -16.82
N GLY A 114 11.70 -20.27 -16.10
CA GLY A 114 11.64 -20.12 -14.65
C GLY A 114 11.85 -18.70 -14.14
N ASP A 115 12.02 -17.71 -15.02
CA ASP A 115 12.16 -16.29 -14.65
C ASP A 115 10.78 -15.65 -14.42
N THR A 116 10.21 -15.95 -13.26
CA THR A 116 8.88 -15.44 -12.86
C THR A 116 8.86 -13.92 -12.66
N THR A 117 10.00 -13.31 -12.33
CA THR A 117 10.10 -11.86 -12.16
C THR A 117 10.00 -11.14 -13.51
N SER A 118 10.75 -11.61 -14.51
CA SER A 118 10.66 -11.05 -15.86
C SER A 118 9.31 -11.34 -16.51
N ALA A 119 8.78 -12.55 -16.31
CA ALA A 119 7.47 -12.92 -16.81
C ALA A 119 6.36 -12.00 -16.24
N GLN A 120 6.40 -11.71 -14.94
CA GLN A 120 5.46 -10.77 -14.33
C GLN A 120 5.60 -9.35 -14.87
N LYS A 121 6.81 -8.83 -15.06
CA LYS A 121 7.02 -7.50 -15.65
C LYS A 121 6.47 -7.41 -17.08
N LEU A 122 6.65 -8.47 -17.87
CA LEU A 122 6.13 -8.55 -19.24
C LEU A 122 4.60 -8.60 -19.24
N LEU A 123 4.02 -9.43 -18.38
CA LEU A 123 2.58 -9.53 -18.19
C LEU A 123 1.97 -8.20 -17.71
N ASP A 124 2.60 -7.53 -16.76
CA ASP A 124 2.17 -6.24 -16.23
C ASP A 124 2.18 -5.16 -17.30
N SER A 125 3.23 -5.13 -18.12
CA SER A 125 3.34 -4.22 -19.26
C SER A 125 2.24 -4.50 -20.29
N PHE A 126 2.04 -5.78 -20.63
CA PHE A 126 0.99 -6.22 -21.53
C PHE A 126 -0.41 -5.79 -21.04
N LEU A 127 -0.74 -6.00 -19.77
CA LEU A 127 -2.04 -5.62 -19.19
C LEU A 127 -2.22 -4.11 -19.02
N ASN A 128 -1.14 -3.32 -19.06
CA ASN A 128 -1.22 -1.86 -19.10
C ASN A 128 -1.51 -1.36 -20.52
N GLU A 129 -0.96 -2.01 -21.54
CA GLU A 129 -1.22 -1.72 -22.95
C GLU A 129 -2.59 -2.26 -23.41
N HIS A 130 -3.04 -3.36 -22.82
CA HIS A 130 -4.30 -4.05 -23.12
C HIS A 130 -5.21 -4.11 -21.88
N PRO A 131 -5.83 -2.98 -21.48
CA PRO A 131 -6.69 -2.93 -20.30
C PRO A 131 -7.94 -3.81 -20.41
N ASP A 132 -8.40 -4.08 -21.64
CA ASP A 132 -9.51 -4.98 -21.98
C ASP A 132 -9.15 -6.47 -21.79
N ALA A 133 -7.87 -6.81 -21.84
CA ALA A 133 -7.36 -8.15 -21.62
C ALA A 133 -7.17 -8.48 -20.14
N ARG A 134 -7.36 -7.51 -19.23
CA ARG A 134 -7.24 -7.75 -17.78
C ARG A 134 -8.23 -8.82 -17.34
N PRO A 135 -7.80 -9.79 -16.51
CA PRO A 135 -8.71 -10.73 -15.89
C PRO A 135 -9.81 -9.95 -15.18
N THR A 136 -11.06 -10.17 -15.58
CA THR A 136 -12.19 -9.66 -14.81
C THR A 136 -12.20 -10.45 -13.51
N HIS A 137 -11.97 -9.76 -12.39
CA HIS A 137 -12.26 -10.36 -11.09
C HIS A 137 -13.74 -10.75 -11.12
N PRO A 138 -14.10 -12.03 -10.88
CA PRO A 138 -15.51 -12.36 -10.70
C PRO A 138 -16.01 -11.47 -9.58
N ALA A 139 -17.08 -10.71 -9.84
CA ALA A 139 -17.71 -9.90 -8.82
C ALA A 139 -18.04 -10.84 -7.65
N GLN A 140 -17.33 -10.70 -6.52
CA GLN A 140 -17.68 -11.38 -5.29
C GLN A 140 -19.05 -10.85 -4.86
N GLY A 141 -20.13 -11.44 -5.36
CA GLY A 141 -21.46 -10.86 -5.15
C GLY A 141 -22.66 -11.60 -5.75
N GLU A 142 -22.51 -12.43 -6.78
CA GLU A 142 -23.64 -13.26 -7.21
C GLU A 142 -23.76 -14.50 -6.33
N LYS A 143 -24.42 -14.31 -5.17
CA LYS A 143 -25.07 -15.39 -4.44
C LYS A 143 -25.98 -16.13 -5.44
N PRO A 144 -25.82 -17.45 -5.66
CA PRO A 144 -26.75 -18.19 -6.50
C PRO A 144 -28.15 -18.06 -5.90
N ALA A 145 -29.11 -17.58 -6.69
CA ALA A 145 -30.51 -17.72 -6.36
C ALA A 145 -30.82 -19.23 -6.30
N GLN A 146 -31.13 -19.72 -5.10
CA GLN A 146 -31.77 -21.02 -4.91
C GLN A 146 -33.27 -20.89 -5.18
#